data_AF-A0A670Z913-F1
#
_entry.id   AF-A0A670Z913-F1
#
_cell.length_a   1.000
_cell.length_b   1.000
_cell.length_c   1.000
_cell.angle_alpha   90.00
_cell.angle_beta   90.00
_cell.angle_gamma   90.00
#
_symmetry.space_group_name_H-M   'P 1'
#
loop_
_entity.id
_entity.type
_entity.pdbx_description
1 polymer ?
#
loop_
_entity_poly.entity_id
_entity_poly.type
_entity_poly.pdbx_seq_one_letter_code
_entity_poly.pdbx_strand_id
1 'polypeptide(L)' 'MRLAIARSKNHTTRNQSQKWHRNGIKKPKSHKYESLKGVGSKFLRNMRFAKKHKKRLGGKKVTNNAKNAK' A
#
# COMPACT_ATOMS: atom_id res chain seq x y z
N MET A 1 45.32 31.55 33.19
CA MET A 1 45.23 30.07 33.06
C MET A 1 44.16 29.74 32.02
N ARG A 2 44.51 29.01 30.95
CA ARG A 2 43.59 28.66 29.85
C ARG A 2 42.61 27.57 30.31
N LEU A 3 41.31 27.81 30.18
CA LEU A 3 40.30 26.76 30.26
C LEU A 3 40.45 25.88 29.01
N ALA A 4 40.87 24.63 29.19
CA ALA A 4 40.90 23.66 28.11
C ALA A 4 39.45 23.36 27.67
N ILE A 5 39.09 23.79 26.46
CA ILE A 5 37.80 23.43 25.86
C ILE A 5 37.86 21.93 25.54
N ALA A 6 37.25 21.11 26.40
CA ALA A 6 37.11 19.68 26.18
C ALA A 6 36.11 19.44 25.04
N ARG A 7 36.62 19.20 23.82
CA ARG A 7 35.78 18.94 22.64
C ARG A 7 35.24 17.51 22.70
N SER A 8 33.91 17.37 22.67
CA SER A 8 33.23 16.08 22.54
C SER A 8 33.02 15.70 21.07
N LYS A 9 32.62 14.45 20.81
CA LYS A 9 32.33 13.98 19.44
C LYS A 9 31.02 14.57 18.93
N ASN A 10 31.06 15.21 17.77
CA ASN A 10 29.89 15.91 17.22
C ASN A 10 28.83 15.00 16.57
N HIS A 11 29.20 13.81 16.07
CA HIS A 11 28.26 12.89 15.40
C HIS A 11 28.76 11.44 15.33
N THR A 12 27.85 10.44 15.36
CA THR A 12 28.19 9.03 15.10
C THR A 12 27.01 8.15 14.65
N THR A 13 27.24 7.30 13.65
CA THR A 13 26.31 6.25 13.17
C THR A 13 26.75 4.84 13.61
N ARG A 14 27.76 4.73 14.50
CA ARG A 14 28.49 3.47 14.80
C ARG A 14 27.60 2.28 15.16
N ASN A 15 26.59 2.49 16.02
CA ASN A 15 25.71 1.41 16.50
C ASN A 15 24.29 1.49 15.88
N GLN A 16 24.08 2.30 14.84
CA GLN A 16 22.73 2.44 14.27
C GLN A 16 22.38 1.20 13.46
N SER A 17 23.27 0.75 12.59
CA SER A 17 23.07 -0.47 11.79
C SER A 17 22.80 -1.69 12.67
N GLN A 18 23.63 -1.92 13.69
CA GLN A 18 23.45 -3.08 14.57
C GLN A 18 22.09 -3.05 15.28
N LYS A 19 21.62 -1.89 15.77
CA LYS A 19 20.28 -1.74 16.36
C LYS A 19 19.15 -2.00 15.36
N TRP A 20 19.25 -1.49 14.13
CA TRP A 20 18.23 -1.74 13.10
C TRP A 20 18.13 -3.22 12.74
N HIS A 21 19.27 -3.93 12.73
CA HIS A 21 19.30 -5.36 12.43
C HIS A 21 18.94 -6.26 13.62
N ARG A 22 18.99 -5.79 14.88
CA ARG A 22 18.53 -6.58 16.05
C ARG A 22 17.09 -7.08 15.90
N ASN A 23 16.20 -6.23 15.40
CA ASN A 23 14.80 -6.58 15.13
C ASN A 23 14.57 -7.01 13.67
N GLY A 24 15.60 -6.86 12.83
CA GLY A 24 15.56 -7.06 11.39
C GLY A 24 14.83 -5.94 10.65
N ILE A 25 15.40 -5.49 9.53
CA ILE A 25 14.76 -4.52 8.65
C ILE A 25 13.71 -5.25 7.82
N LYS A 26 12.44 -5.15 8.23
CA LYS A 26 11.32 -5.81 7.53
C LYS A 26 10.87 -4.99 6.32
N LYS A 27 10.68 -5.66 5.18
CA LYS A 27 10.06 -5.06 3.99
C LYS A 27 8.56 -4.81 4.27
N PRO A 28 7.93 -3.80 3.66
CA PRO A 28 6.49 -3.63 3.73
C PRO A 28 5.79 -4.87 3.17
N LYS A 29 4.67 -5.25 3.79
CA LYS A 29 3.89 -6.41 3.36
C LYS A 29 3.15 -6.08 2.08
N SER A 30 3.30 -6.91 1.04
CA SER A 30 2.47 -6.84 -0.16
C SER A 30 1.15 -7.56 0.08
N HIS A 31 0.04 -6.93 -0.33
CA HIS A 31 -1.28 -7.55 -0.28
C HIS A 31 -1.76 -7.85 -1.70
N LYS A 32 -2.62 -8.88 -1.86
CA LYS A 32 -3.16 -9.25 -3.18
C LYS A 32 -3.98 -8.12 -3.82
N TYR A 33 -4.64 -7.32 -2.99
CA TYR A 33 -5.45 -6.19 -3.41
C TYR A 33 -5.05 -4.96 -2.61
N GLU A 34 -4.47 -3.97 -3.30
CA GLU A 34 -4.05 -2.71 -2.71
C GLU A 34 -5.21 -1.71 -2.63
N SER A 35 -5.01 -0.64 -1.85
CA SER A 35 -5.99 0.44 -1.75
C SER A 35 -6.05 1.26 -3.06
N LEU A 36 -7.25 1.76 -3.40
CA LEU A 36 -7.45 2.64 -4.57
C LEU A 36 -7.26 4.13 -4.23
N LYS A 37 -6.54 4.44 -3.15
CA LYS A 37 -6.27 5.82 -2.74
C LYS A 37 -5.33 6.48 -3.78
N GLY A 38 -5.66 7.68 -4.23
CA GLY A 38 -4.91 8.40 -5.27
C GLY A 38 -5.36 8.11 -6.71
N VAL A 39 -6.28 7.17 -6.91
CA VAL A 39 -6.92 6.95 -8.22
C VAL A 39 -7.88 8.11 -8.52
N GLY A 40 -7.92 8.56 -9.78
CA GLY A 40 -8.71 9.71 -10.21
C GLY A 40 -10.19 9.64 -9.81
N SER A 41 -10.71 10.74 -9.28
CA SER A 41 -12.07 10.82 -8.72
C SER A 41 -13.17 10.50 -9.74
N LYS A 42 -13.02 10.96 -10.99
CA LYS A 42 -13.94 10.66 -12.10
C LYS A 42 -14.03 9.16 -12.38
N PHE A 43 -12.89 8.48 -12.41
CA PHE A 43 -12.81 7.03 -12.61
C PHE A 43 -13.44 6.28 -11.44
N LEU A 44 -13.11 6.66 -10.20
CA LEU A 44 -13.67 6.02 -9.01
C LEU A 44 -15.18 6.17 -8.90
N ARG A 45 -15.73 7.35 -9.27
CA ARG A 45 -17.18 7.58 -9.33
C ARG A 45 -17.84 6.60 -10.30
N ASN A 46 -17.32 6.51 -11.53
CA ASN A 46 -17.86 5.58 -12.53
C ASN A 46 -17.77 4.11 -12.08
N MET A 47 -16.61 3.66 -11.61
CA MET A 47 -16.42 2.29 -11.13
C MET A 47 -17.37 1.96 -9.96
N ARG A 48 -17.60 2.91 -9.05
CA ARG A 48 -18.57 2.75 -7.95
C ARG A 48 -19.99 2.59 -8.46
N PHE A 49 -20.43 3.40 -9.42
CA PHE A 49 -21.75 3.26 -10.05
C PHE A 49 -21.90 1.92 -10.78
N ALA A 50 -20.89 1.52 -11.56
CA ALA A 50 -20.89 0.23 -12.27
C ALA A 50 -21.01 -0.95 -11.31
N LYS A 51 -20.26 -0.95 -10.19
CA LYS A 51 -20.36 -1.99 -9.14
C LYS A 51 -21.73 -1.95 -8.43
N LYS A 52 -22.26 -0.76 -8.13
CA LYS A 52 -23.56 -0.58 -7.44
C LYS A 52 -24.73 -1.16 -8.24
N HIS A 53 -24.79 -0.92 -9.55
CA HIS A 53 -25.93 -1.29 -10.38
C HIS A 53 -25.81 -2.68 -11.04
N LYS A 54 -24.70 -3.40 -10.83
CA LYS A 54 -24.47 -4.76 -11.39
C LYS A 54 -25.58 -5.76 -11.05
N LYS A 55 -26.19 -5.66 -9.86
CA LYS A 55 -27.27 -6.58 -9.43
C LYS A 55 -28.56 -6.44 -10.26
N ARG A 56 -28.87 -5.24 -10.76
CA ARG A 56 -30.07 -4.98 -11.60
C ARG A 56 -29.95 -5.61 -13.00
N LEU A 57 -28.73 -5.91 -13.45
CA LEU A 57 -28.44 -6.52 -14.75
C LEU A 57 -28.12 -8.02 -14.65
N GLY A 58 -28.18 -8.61 -13.44
CA GLY A 58 -27.80 -9.99 -13.17
C GLY A 58 -28.63 -11.03 -13.94
N GLY A 59 -29.90 -10.73 -14.21
CA GLY A 59 -30.81 -11.63 -14.95
C GLY A 59 -30.37 -11.88 -16.41
N LYS A 60 -29.67 -10.94 -17.06
CA LYS A 60 -29.23 -11.08 -18.45
C LYS A 60 -27.94 -11.90 -18.62
N LYS A 61 -27.18 -12.14 -17.53
CA LYS A 61 -25.88 -12.84 -17.61
C LYS A 61 -26.00 -14.36 -17.50
N VAL A 62 -26.95 -14.86 -16.73
CA VAL A 62 -27.16 -16.31 -16.54
C VAL A 62 -27.57 -16.97 -17.86
N THR A 63 -28.44 -16.32 -18.64
CA THR A 63 -28.96 -16.85 -19.91
C THR A 63 -27.89 -16.97 -21.00
N ASN A 64 -26.86 -16.13 -20.99
CA ASN A 64 -25.83 -16.14 -22.05
C ASN A 64 -24.70 -17.14 -21.75
N ASN A 65 -24.38 -17.38 -20.48
CA ASN A 65 -23.44 -18.44 -20.11
C ASN A 65 -24.00 -19.83 -20.40
N ALA A 66 -25.30 -20.07 -20.18
CA ALA A 66 -25.95 -21.34 -20.52
C ALA A 66 -26.03 -21.60 -22.03
N LYS A 67 -26.04 -20.54 -22.86
CA LYS A 67 -26.04 -20.65 -24.34
C LYS A 67 -24.65 -20.90 -24.92
N ASN A 68 -23.59 -20.44 -24.26
CA ASN A 68 -22.20 -20.63 -24.69
C ASN A 68 -21.54 -21.88 -24.08
N ALA A 69 -22.21 -22.55 -23.13
CA ALA A 69 -21.77 -23.81 -22.54
C ALA A 69 -22.39 -25.04 -23.25
N LYS A 70 -23.03 -24.83 -24.40
CA LYS A 70 -23.55 -25.86 -25.29
C LYS A 70 -22.60 -26.04 -26.48
#